data_AF-A0A3N1Y239-F1
#
_entry.id   AF-A0A3N1Y239-F1
#
_cell.length_a   1.000
_cell.length_b   1.000
_cell.length_c   1.000
_cell.angle_alpha   90.00
_cell.angle_beta   90.00
_cell.angle_gamma   90.00
#
_symmetry.space_group_name_H-M   'P 1'
#
loop_
_entity.id
_entity.type
_entity.pdbx_description
1 polymer ?
#
loop_
_entity_poly.entity_id
_entity_poly.type
_entity_poly.pdbx_seq_one_letter_code
_entity_poly.pdbx_strand_id
1 'polypeptide(L)'
;MKFLNTLLKNSELDPQIRDEIIQSYQEVKEKLKVSEISMDEDGEFMFSNHILALIKRVKTHSFVEDMEEEDFEQVSKEAFDTAESLVKDLFEKEHIPINKTEVFLVATHIEMAIQKQKEVKDYE
;
A
#
# COMPACT_ATOMS: atom_id res chain seq x y z
N MET A 1 7.04 7.54 10.84
CA MET A 1 8.03 8.41 10.17
C MET A 1 9.37 7.72 9.85
N LYS A 2 9.68 6.52 10.38
CA LYS A 2 11.00 5.88 10.27
C LYS A 2 11.55 5.82 8.83
N PHE A 3 10.74 5.39 7.87
CA PHE A 3 11.18 5.21 6.48
C PHE A 3 10.84 6.38 5.55
N LEU A 4 9.83 7.19 5.88
CA LEU A 4 9.31 8.24 4.99
C LEU A 4 10.42 9.23 4.57
N ASN A 5 11.23 9.71 5.51
CA ASN A 5 12.31 10.66 5.18
C ASN A 5 13.37 10.06 4.24
N THR A 6 13.67 8.77 4.38
CA THR A 6 14.59 8.05 3.50
C THR A 6 13.98 7.89 2.11
N LEU A 7 12.72 7.48 2.04
CA LEU A 7 12.01 7.29 0.78
C LEU A 7 11.85 8.61 0.02
N LEU A 8 11.47 9.69 0.72
CA LEU A 8 11.31 11.02 0.12
C LEU A 8 12.62 11.59 -0.45
N LYS A 9 13.77 11.32 0.19
CA LYS A 9 15.08 11.77 -0.29
C LYS A 9 15.49 11.11 -1.60
N ASN A 10 15.14 9.84 -1.75
CA ASN A 10 15.49 9.05 -2.92
C ASN A 10 14.43 9.15 -4.03
N SER A 11 13.29 9.76 -3.73
CA SER A 11 12.19 9.92 -4.67
C SER A 11 12.29 11.28 -5.35
N GLU A 12 12.37 11.32 -6.68
CA GLU A 12 12.14 12.55 -7.43
C GLU A 12 10.67 12.94 -7.27
N LEU A 13 10.42 13.96 -6.46
CA LEU A 13 9.08 14.49 -6.17
C LEU A 13 9.01 15.93 -6.60
N ASP A 14 7.97 16.27 -7.34
CA ASP A 14 7.63 17.65 -7.60
C ASP A 14 7.32 18.34 -6.25
N PRO A 15 8.04 19.43 -5.90
CA PRO A 15 7.81 20.18 -4.68
C PRO A 15 6.35 20.63 -4.48
N GLN A 16 5.58 20.83 -5.56
CA GLN A 16 4.20 21.30 -5.50
C GLN A 16 3.23 20.28 -4.93
N ILE A 17 3.46 18.98 -5.17
CA ILE A 17 2.59 17.89 -4.70
C ILE A 17 3.17 17.15 -3.50
N ARG A 18 4.37 17.56 -3.03
CA ARG A 18 5.11 16.85 -1.98
C ARG A 18 4.32 16.77 -0.68
N ASP A 19 3.71 17.88 -0.25
CA ASP A 19 2.98 17.93 1.02
C ASP A 19 1.73 17.04 0.96
N GLU A 20 1.02 17.03 -0.17
CA GLU A 20 -0.12 16.14 -0.39
C GLU A 20 0.28 14.67 -0.38
N ILE A 21 1.43 14.32 -0.98
CA ILE A 21 1.96 12.95 -0.95
C ILE A 21 2.27 12.53 0.48
N ILE A 22 2.90 13.41 1.27
CA ILE A 22 3.19 13.15 2.68
C ILE A 22 1.90 12.94 3.46
N GLN A 23 0.90 13.77 3.24
CA GLN A 23 -0.39 13.64 3.92
C GLN A 23 -1.08 12.31 3.57
N SER A 24 -1.23 11.99 2.28
CA SER A 24 -1.83 10.73 1.83
C SER A 24 -1.07 9.51 2.37
N TYR A 25 0.26 9.57 2.40
CA TYR A 25 1.08 8.51 2.98
C TYR A 25 0.80 8.33 4.49
N GLN A 26 0.68 9.42 5.23
CA GLN A 26 0.39 9.38 6.66
C GLN A 26 -0.99 8.77 6.92
N GLU A 27 -2.01 9.16 6.17
CA GLU A 27 -3.36 8.61 6.29
C GLU A 27 -3.37 7.09 6.08
N VAL A 28 -2.70 6.58 5.03
CA VAL A 28 -2.58 5.12 4.81
C VAL A 28 -1.86 4.43 5.96
N LYS A 29 -0.77 5.02 6.49
CA LYS A 29 -0.04 4.44 7.63
C LYS A 29 -0.86 4.46 8.92
N GLU A 30 -1.68 5.49 9.16
CA GLU A 30 -2.57 5.52 10.33
C GLU A 30 -3.66 4.44 10.20
N LYS A 31 -4.24 4.26 9.00
CA LYS A 31 -5.18 3.16 8.76
C LYS A 31 -4.55 1.78 9.00
N LEU A 32 -3.30 1.58 8.57
CA LEU A 32 -2.57 0.34 8.82
C LEU A 32 -2.32 0.10 10.33
N LYS A 33 -2.02 1.15 11.11
CA LYS A 33 -1.80 0.99 12.55
C LYS A 33 -3.03 0.55 13.33
N VAL A 34 -4.21 0.91 12.84
CA VAL A 34 -5.49 0.55 13.48
C VAL A 34 -6.11 -0.70 12.86
N SER A 35 -5.48 -1.30 11.84
CA SER A 35 -5.85 -2.62 11.34
C SER A 35 -5.21 -3.71 12.19
N GLU A 36 -5.67 -4.95 12.02
CA GLU A 36 -5.10 -6.11 12.71
C GLU A 36 -3.78 -6.61 12.07
N ILE A 37 -3.25 -5.88 11.07
CA ILE A 37 -2.05 -6.25 10.32
C ILE A 37 -0.80 -5.72 11.00
N SER A 38 -0.01 -6.61 11.58
CA SER A 38 1.36 -6.35 12.03
C SER A 38 2.37 -6.74 10.96
N MET A 39 3.36 -5.87 10.72
CA MET A 39 4.48 -6.12 9.81
C MET A 39 5.80 -6.06 10.59
N ASP A 40 6.77 -6.88 10.20
CA ASP A 40 8.15 -6.75 10.66
C ASP A 40 8.84 -5.54 9.99
N GLU A 41 10.09 -5.25 10.39
CA GLU A 41 10.80 -4.06 9.92
C GLU A 41 10.97 -4.03 8.39
N ASP A 42 11.32 -5.17 7.79
CA ASP A 42 11.52 -5.32 6.35
C ASP A 42 10.19 -5.21 5.59
N GLY A 43 9.13 -5.86 6.10
CA GLY A 43 7.78 -5.77 5.55
C GLY A 43 7.25 -4.34 5.60
N GLU A 44 7.45 -3.63 6.72
CA GLU A 44 7.08 -2.23 6.84
C GLU A 44 7.82 -1.35 5.84
N PHE A 45 9.11 -1.57 5.63
CA PHE A 45 9.90 -0.81 4.67
C PHE A 45 9.41 -1.01 3.24
N MET A 46 9.20 -2.26 2.84
CA MET A 46 8.72 -2.61 1.49
C MET A 46 7.31 -2.08 1.23
N PHE A 47 6.39 -2.26 2.18
CA PHE A 47 5.05 -1.70 2.10
C PHE A 47 5.08 -0.17 2.00
N SER A 48 5.89 0.49 2.82
CA SER A 48 6.05 1.95 2.81
C SER A 48 6.55 2.46 1.45
N ASN A 49 7.53 1.77 0.86
CA ASN A 49 8.02 2.10 -0.47
C ASN A 49 6.91 1.93 -1.53
N HIS A 50 6.14 0.85 -1.44
CA HIS A 50 5.03 0.60 -2.36
C HIS A 50 3.95 1.67 -2.27
N ILE A 51 3.52 2.04 -1.06
CA ILE A 51 2.51 3.09 -0.86
C ILE A 51 2.97 4.43 -1.42
N LEU A 52 4.23 4.80 -1.23
CA LEU A 52 4.76 6.03 -1.81
C LEU A 52 4.68 5.98 -3.35
N ALA A 53 5.06 4.85 -3.96
CA ALA A 53 4.98 4.67 -5.40
C ALA A 53 3.53 4.70 -5.92
N LEU A 54 2.60 4.06 -5.22
CA LEU A 54 1.17 4.08 -5.53
C LEU A 54 0.61 5.50 -5.50
N ILE A 55 0.87 6.25 -4.43
CA ILE A 55 0.37 7.64 -4.32
C ILE A 55 0.88 8.48 -5.48
N LYS A 56 2.14 8.30 -5.90
CA LYS A 56 2.65 8.97 -7.10
C LYS A 56 1.83 8.59 -8.34
N ARG A 57 1.65 7.29 -8.60
CA ARG A 57 0.90 6.81 -9.78
C ARG A 57 -0.54 7.30 -9.80
N VAL A 58 -1.20 7.32 -8.64
CA VAL A 58 -2.55 7.87 -8.47
C VAL A 58 -2.56 9.36 -8.82
N LYS A 59 -1.62 10.16 -8.31
CA LYS A 59 -1.56 11.60 -8.62
C LYS A 59 -1.19 11.92 -10.07
N THR A 60 -0.39 11.07 -10.70
CA THR A 60 0.05 11.27 -12.09
C THR A 60 -0.80 10.51 -13.11
N HIS A 61 -1.84 9.80 -12.66
CA HIS A 61 -2.66 8.89 -13.47
C HIS A 61 -1.82 7.91 -14.31
N SER A 62 -0.70 7.42 -13.76
CA SER A 62 0.25 6.55 -14.44
C SER A 62 0.22 5.14 -13.82
N PHE A 63 -0.90 4.45 -13.98
CA PHE A 63 -1.11 3.10 -13.46
C PHE A 63 -0.25 2.05 -14.18
N VAL A 64 0.00 0.95 -13.49
CA VAL A 64 0.56 -0.25 -14.11
C VAL A 64 -0.47 -0.89 -15.06
N GLU A 65 0.00 -1.80 -15.92
CA GLU A 65 -0.89 -2.57 -16.80
C GLU A 65 -1.87 -3.42 -15.98
N ASP A 66 -3.09 -3.58 -16.50
CA ASP A 66 -4.11 -4.38 -15.85
C ASP A 66 -3.68 -5.86 -15.80
N MET A 67 -4.01 -6.53 -14.70
CA MET A 67 -3.74 -7.95 -14.49
C MET A 67 -4.96 -8.78 -14.89
N GLU A 68 -4.73 -10.05 -15.21
CA GLU A 68 -5.80 -10.97 -15.56
C GLU A 68 -6.53 -11.46 -14.31
N GLU A 69 -7.79 -11.92 -14.45
CA GLU A 69 -8.60 -12.31 -13.29
C GLU A 69 -7.95 -13.42 -12.44
N GLU A 70 -7.25 -14.35 -13.10
CA GLU A 70 -6.55 -15.47 -12.47
C GLU A 70 -5.40 -15.00 -11.56
N ASP A 71 -4.81 -13.83 -11.82
CA ASP A 71 -3.72 -13.30 -11.00
C ASP A 71 -4.18 -12.91 -9.59
N PHE A 72 -5.44 -12.47 -9.46
CA PHE A 72 -5.99 -12.02 -8.18
C PHE A 72 -6.19 -13.18 -7.18
N GLU A 73 -6.22 -14.43 -7.65
CA GLU A 73 -6.36 -15.61 -6.79
C GLU A 73 -5.12 -15.89 -5.92
N GLN A 74 -4.01 -15.18 -6.17
CA GLN A 74 -2.74 -15.33 -5.42
C GLN A 74 -2.78 -14.73 -4.00
N VAL A 75 -3.78 -13.91 -3.68
CA VAL A 75 -3.96 -13.31 -2.36
C VAL A 75 -5.31 -13.69 -1.78
N SER A 76 -5.40 -13.76 -0.46
CA SER A 76 -6.68 -14.00 0.20
C SER A 76 -7.63 -12.83 0.00
N LYS A 77 -8.94 -13.11 0.02
CA LYS A 77 -9.99 -12.07 0.04
C LYS A 77 -9.79 -11.08 1.20
N GLU A 78 -9.36 -11.58 2.36
CA GLU A 78 -9.04 -10.76 3.53
C GLU A 78 -7.92 -9.75 3.22
N ALA A 79 -6.82 -10.19 2.59
CA ALA A 79 -5.73 -9.30 2.19
C ALA A 79 -6.18 -8.26 1.17
N PHE A 80 -7.01 -8.66 0.19
CA PHE A 80 -7.54 -7.76 -0.83
C PHE A 80 -8.48 -6.69 -0.23
N ASP A 81 -9.48 -7.12 0.54
CA ASP A 81 -10.43 -6.21 1.21
C ASP A 81 -9.70 -5.23 2.14
N THR A 82 -8.68 -5.72 2.86
CA THR A 82 -7.84 -4.88 3.72
C THR A 82 -7.08 -3.86 2.89
N ALA A 83 -6.39 -4.28 1.82
CA ALA A 83 -5.64 -3.39 0.95
C ALA A 83 -6.55 -2.30 0.35
N GLU A 84 -7.71 -2.67 -0.17
CA GLU A 84 -8.70 -1.72 -0.72
C GLU A 84 -9.11 -0.68 0.34
N SER A 85 -9.42 -1.11 1.56
CA SER A 85 -9.81 -0.20 2.65
C SER A 85 -8.71 0.82 3.01
N LEU A 86 -7.44 0.42 2.89
CA LEU A 86 -6.28 1.27 3.15
C LEU A 86 -6.15 2.36 2.09
N VAL A 87 -6.31 2.00 0.81
CA VAL A 87 -5.90 2.86 -0.31
C VAL A 87 -7.05 3.50 -1.10
N LYS A 88 -8.31 3.09 -0.92
CA LYS A 88 -9.45 3.60 -1.68
C LYS A 88 -9.55 5.13 -1.69
N ASP A 89 -9.30 5.78 -0.54
CA ASP A 89 -9.38 7.24 -0.41
C ASP A 89 -8.37 7.96 -1.32
N LEU A 90 -7.27 7.31 -1.70
CA LEU A 90 -6.31 7.86 -2.65
C LEU A 90 -6.97 8.06 -4.02
N PHE A 91 -7.73 7.06 -4.48
CA PHE A 91 -8.45 7.10 -5.76
C PHE A 91 -9.64 8.06 -5.71
N GLU A 92 -10.39 8.03 -4.60
CA GLU A 92 -11.56 8.91 -4.42
C GLU A 92 -11.17 10.40 -4.43
N LYS A 93 -10.03 10.76 -3.83
CA LYS A 93 -9.49 12.13 -3.81
C LYS A 93 -9.14 12.66 -5.20
N GLU A 94 -8.65 11.79 -6.08
CA GLU A 94 -8.33 12.15 -7.47
C GLU A 94 -9.53 11.92 -8.42
N HIS A 95 -10.70 11.56 -7.87
CA HIS A 95 -11.95 11.33 -8.61
C HIS A 95 -11.84 10.26 -9.71
N ILE A 96 -11.06 9.22 -9.46
CA ILE A 96 -10.84 8.11 -10.38
C ILE A 96 -11.42 6.80 -9.81
N PRO A 97 -11.80 5.84 -10.68
CA PRO A 97 -12.17 4.51 -10.22
C PRO A 97 -11.00 3.83 -9.48
N ILE A 98 -11.33 3.02 -8.47
CA ILE A 98 -10.35 2.18 -7.78
C ILE A 98 -9.74 1.21 -8.80
N ASN A 99 -8.42 1.27 -8.98
CA ASN A 99 -7.70 0.35 -9.86
C ASN A 99 -7.43 -0.97 -9.11
N LYS A 100 -8.01 -2.08 -9.60
CA LYS A 100 -7.89 -3.39 -8.95
C LYS A 100 -6.48 -3.95 -8.96
N THR A 101 -5.70 -3.74 -10.01
CA THR A 101 -4.29 -4.16 -10.06
C THR A 101 -3.48 -3.45 -8.98
N GLU A 102 -3.65 -2.14 -8.84
CA GLU A 102 -2.96 -1.37 -7.80
C GLU A 102 -3.34 -1.85 -6.39
N VAL A 103 -4.63 -2.15 -6.16
CA VAL A 103 -5.10 -2.74 -4.91
C VAL A 103 -4.47 -4.11 -4.68
N PHE A 104 -4.43 -4.97 -5.70
CA PHE A 104 -3.80 -6.29 -5.62
C PHE A 104 -2.32 -6.20 -5.25
N LEU A 105 -1.56 -5.30 -5.88
CA LEU A 105 -0.14 -5.13 -5.58
C LEU A 105 0.08 -4.74 -4.11
N VAL A 106 -0.78 -3.91 -3.54
CA VAL A 106 -0.78 -3.62 -2.10
C VAL A 106 -1.18 -4.86 -1.29
N ALA A 107 -2.18 -5.61 -1.74
CA ALA A 107 -2.64 -6.83 -1.10
C ALA A 107 -1.55 -7.90 -0.98
N THR A 108 -0.60 -7.97 -1.94
CA THR A 108 0.54 -8.90 -1.81
C THR A 108 1.37 -8.65 -0.55
N HIS A 109 1.58 -7.39 -0.18
CA HIS A 109 2.29 -7.03 1.04
C HIS A 109 1.48 -7.36 2.30
N ILE A 110 0.15 -7.21 2.25
CA ILE A 110 -0.75 -7.58 3.35
C ILE A 110 -0.78 -9.10 3.53
N GLU A 111 -0.89 -9.86 2.44
CA GLU A 111 -0.90 -11.32 2.45
C GLU A 111 0.39 -11.87 3.09
N MET A 112 1.56 -11.36 2.69
CA MET A 112 2.84 -11.73 3.29
C MET A 112 2.87 -11.46 4.81
N ALA A 113 2.30 -10.34 5.25
CA ALA A 113 2.23 -10.00 6.66
C ALA A 113 1.31 -10.96 7.43
N ILE A 114 0.15 -11.31 6.87
CA ILE A 114 -0.79 -12.28 7.44
C ILE A 114 -0.13 -13.66 7.56
N GLN A 115 0.55 -14.12 6.51
CA GLN A 115 1.22 -15.42 6.50
C GLN A 115 2.31 -15.51 7.57
N LYS A 116 3.18 -14.50 7.66
CA LYS A 116 4.21 -14.43 8.71
C LYS A 116 3.63 -14.44 10.12
N GLN A 117 2.52 -13.72 10.35
CA GLN A 117 1.85 -13.72 11.66
C GLN A 117 1.29 -15.10 12.04
N LYS A 118 0.74 -15.83 11.05
CA LYS A 118 0.23 -17.20 11.26
C LYS A 118 1.38 -18.15 11.61
N GLU A 119 2.49 -18.07 10.88
CA GLU A 119 3.68 -18.88 11.16
C GLU A 119 4.18 -18.66 12.60
N VAL A 120 4.26 -17.42 13.07
CA VAL A 120 4.70 -17.13 14.45
C VAL A 120 3.75 -17.74 15.50
N LYS A 121 2.43 -17.69 15.27
CA LYS A 121 1.43 -18.24 16.19
C LYS A 121 1.45 -19.77 16.27
N ASP A 122 1.85 -20.46 15.21
CA ASP A 122 1.93 -21.93 15.18
C ASP A 122 3.14 -22.48 15.98
N TYR A 123 4.07 -21.62 16.41
CA TYR A 123 5.23 -21.98 17.23
C TYR A 123 5.13 -21.56 18.72
N GLU A 124 4.00 -20.96 19.15
CA GLU A 124 3.71 -20.59 20.55
C GLU A 124 2.79 -21.61 21.26
#